data_AF-A0A3A3DA98-F1
#
_entry.id   AF-A0A3A3DA98-F1
#
_cell.length_a   1.000
_cell.length_b   1.000
_cell.length_c   1.000
_cell.angle_alpha   90.00
_cell.angle_beta   90.00
_cell.angle_gamma   90.00
#
_symmetry.space_group_name_H-M   'P 1'
#
loop_
_entity.id
_entity.type
_entity.pdbx_description
1 polymer ?
#
loop_
_entity_poly.entity_id
_entity_poly.type
_entity_poly.pdbx_seq_one_letter_code
_entity_poly.pdbx_strand_id
1 'polypeptide(L)'
;DLREACVTAHVARKSRYSAIDGRTTRHQGYASSIKHRKRIEEVLGRAKTVGGMAQTLYRGVERVRSRFILTMAANNLARLPGLPGV
;
A
#
# COMPACT_ATOMS: atom_id res chain seq x y z
N ASP A 1 20.10 11.06 -15.64
CA ASP A 1 18.79 11.43 -15.06
C ASP A 1 17.89 10.18 -14.97
N LEU A 2 17.06 9.99 -13.93
CA LEU A 2 16.15 8.82 -13.80
C LEU A 2 15.18 8.67 -14.99
N ARG A 3 14.89 9.78 -15.68
CA ARG A 3 14.08 9.79 -16.89
C ARG A 3 14.79 9.18 -18.10
N GLU A 4 16.09 9.41 -18.23
CA GLU A 4 16.92 8.80 -19.30
C GLU A 4 17.03 7.28 -19.11
N ALA A 5 16.93 6.81 -17.87
CA ALA A 5 16.88 5.39 -17.52
C ALA A 5 15.48 4.76 -17.64
N CYS A 6 14.50 5.48 -18.20
CA CYS A 6 13.11 5.02 -18.36
C CYS A 6 12.43 4.57 -17.04
N VAL A 7 12.86 5.10 -15.89
CA VAL A 7 12.28 4.78 -14.60
C VAL A 7 10.98 5.57 -14.40
N THR A 8 9.87 4.86 -14.17
CA THR A 8 8.60 5.50 -13.83
C THR A 8 8.59 5.85 -12.34
N ALA A 9 8.41 7.14 -12.02
CA ALA A 9 8.34 7.59 -10.63
C ALA A 9 7.09 7.03 -9.92
N HIS A 10 7.28 6.42 -8.75
CA HIS A 10 6.17 6.01 -7.87
C HIS A 10 5.76 7.18 -6.96
N VAL A 11 4.94 8.09 -7.50
CA VAL A 11 4.52 9.33 -6.80
C VAL A 11 3.02 9.56 -6.96
N ALA A 12 2.42 10.30 -6.02
CA ALA A 12 1.01 10.67 -6.06
C ALA A 12 0.81 12.19 -6.17
N ARG A 13 0.10 12.62 -7.22
CA ARG A 13 -0.27 14.02 -7.48
C ARG A 13 -1.52 14.40 -6.70
N LYS A 14 -1.46 15.54 -6.00
CA LYS A 14 -2.64 16.19 -5.41
C LYS A 14 -3.41 16.97 -6.48
N SER A 15 -4.73 17.09 -6.32
CA SER A 15 -5.58 17.86 -7.24
C SER A 15 -5.27 19.36 -7.23
N ARG A 16 -4.85 19.90 -6.08
CA ARG A 16 -4.42 21.29 -5.90
C ARG A 16 -3.07 21.33 -5.19
N TYR A 17 -2.28 22.39 -5.47
CA TYR A 17 -0.98 22.64 -4.84
C TYR A 17 0.01 21.46 -4.94
N SER A 18 0.07 20.80 -6.10
CA SER A 18 1.03 19.74 -6.35
C SER A 18 2.16 20.24 -7.25
N ALA A 19 3.40 20.00 -6.84
CA ALA A 19 4.60 20.25 -7.65
C ALA A 19 4.83 19.17 -8.73
N ILE A 20 3.92 18.19 -8.86
CA ILE A 20 4.05 17.12 -9.85
C ILE A 20 3.49 17.58 -11.19
N ASP A 21 4.39 17.68 -12.16
CA ASP A 21 4.09 18.06 -13.53
C ASP A 21 3.20 17.04 -14.26
N GLY A 22 2.37 17.54 -15.19
CA GLY A 22 1.41 16.74 -15.96
C GLY A 22 2.07 15.65 -16.80
N ARG A 23 3.33 15.82 -17.22
CA ARG A 23 4.08 14.80 -17.98
C ARG A 23 4.26 13.49 -17.21
N THR A 24 4.32 13.54 -15.87
CA THR A 24 4.43 12.36 -14.99
C THR A 24 3.09 11.66 -14.79
N THR A 25 1.96 12.36 -14.98
CA THR A 25 0.62 11.81 -14.72
C THR A 25 -0.16 11.42 -15.98
N ARG A 26 0.31 11.80 -17.17
CA ARG A 26 -0.43 11.65 -18.44
C ARG A 26 -0.61 10.21 -18.93
N HIS A 27 0.25 9.28 -18.51
CA HIS A 27 0.32 7.93 -19.08
C HIS A 27 -0.52 6.94 -18.28
N GLN A 28 -1.05 5.91 -18.95
CA GLN A 28 -1.92 4.90 -18.32
C GLN A 28 -1.23 4.17 -17.16
N GLY A 29 0.08 3.95 -17.23
CA GLY A 29 0.87 3.35 -16.15
C GLY A 29 0.79 4.13 -14.83
N TYR A 30 0.64 5.46 -14.87
CA TYR A 30 0.46 6.27 -13.66
C TYR A 30 -0.89 5.97 -13.00
N ALA A 31 -1.98 5.92 -13.79
CA ALA A 31 -3.31 5.61 -13.27
C ALA A 31 -3.35 4.22 -12.63
N SER A 32 -2.71 3.23 -13.24
CA SER A 32 -2.55 1.89 -12.66
C SER A 32 -1.74 1.92 -11.37
N SER A 33 -0.59 2.61 -11.34
CA SER A 33 0.26 2.76 -10.16
C SER A 33 -0.51 3.35 -8.96
N ILE A 34 -1.34 4.38 -9.18
CA ILE A 34 -2.16 4.99 -8.12
C ILE A 34 -3.18 4.02 -7.53
N LYS A 35 -3.82 3.19 -8.36
CA LYS A 35 -4.77 2.16 -7.88
C LYS A 35 -4.05 1.12 -7.01
N HIS A 36 -2.88 0.65 -7.44
CA HIS A 36 -2.09 -0.34 -6.69
C HIS A 36 -1.56 0.23 -5.38
N ARG A 37 -1.04 1.46 -5.40
CA ARG A 37 -0.58 2.17 -4.21
C ARG A 37 -1.68 2.24 -3.14
N LYS A 38 -2.90 2.65 -3.53
CA LYS A 38 -4.04 2.70 -2.61
C LYS A 38 -4.34 1.34 -1.98
N ARG A 39 -4.33 0.26 -2.78
CA ARG A 39 -4.60 -1.11 -2.27
C ARG A 39 -3.56 -1.53 -1.22
N ILE A 40 -2.28 -1.27 -1.48
CA ILE A 40 -1.19 -1.60 -0.56
C ILE A 40 -1.28 -0.75 0.72
N GLU A 41 -1.40 0.57 0.57
CA GLU A 41 -1.47 1.50 1.70
C GLU A 41 -2.67 1.22 2.61
N GLU A 42 -3.82 0.83 2.06
CA GLU A 42 -4.99 0.49 2.86
C GLU A 42 -4.75 -0.76 3.73
N VAL A 43 -4.12 -1.81 3.18
CA VAL A 43 -3.75 -2.99 3.98
C VAL A 43 -2.75 -2.62 5.07
N LEU A 44 -1.73 -1.82 4.74
CA LEU A 44 -0.75 -1.35 5.73
C LEU A 44 -1.40 -0.48 6.82
N GLY A 45 -2.37 0.34 6.44
CA GLY A 45 -3.19 1.12 7.38
C GLY A 45 -3.96 0.23 8.35
N ARG A 46 -4.70 -0.76 7.83
CA ARG A 46 -5.45 -1.73 8.66
C ARG A 46 -4.52 -2.59 9.53
N ALA A 47 -3.36 -3.00 9.02
CA ALA A 47 -2.38 -3.75 9.80
C ALA A 47 -1.87 -2.93 10.99
N LYS A 48 -1.69 -1.61 10.82
CA LYS A 48 -1.29 -0.72 11.91
C LYS A 48 -2.42 -0.49 12.92
N THR A 49 -3.63 -0.21 12.46
CA THR A 49 -4.76 0.17 13.34
C THR A 49 -5.45 -1.02 13.99
N VAL A 50 -5.75 -2.07 13.22
CA VAL A 50 -6.46 -3.28 13.69
C VAL A 50 -5.48 -4.41 14.02
N GLY A 51 -4.43 -4.56 13.22
CA GLY A 51 -3.45 -5.65 13.39
C GLY A 51 -2.44 -5.45 14.51
N GLY A 52 -2.39 -4.25 15.13
CA GLY A 52 -1.44 -3.90 16.19
C GLY A 52 0.00 -3.70 15.71
N MET A 53 0.21 -3.45 14.41
CA MET A 53 1.55 -3.27 13.83
C MET A 53 2.10 -1.84 13.95
N ALA A 54 1.31 -0.89 14.47
CA ALA A 54 1.81 0.47 14.75
C ALA A 54 2.86 0.47 15.88
N GLN A 55 2.62 -0.34 16.92
CA GLN A 55 3.52 -0.56 18.05
C GLN A 55 3.43 -2.03 18.45
N THR A 56 4.35 -2.85 17.97
CA THR A 56 4.35 -4.29 18.22
C THR A 56 4.76 -4.61 19.66
N LEU A 57 4.01 -5.52 20.32
CA LEU A 57 4.35 -6.04 21.64
C LEU A 57 5.38 -7.19 21.58
N TYR A 58 5.70 -7.67 20.38
CA TYR A 58 6.60 -8.80 20.16
C TYR A 58 8.06 -8.37 20.09
N ARG A 59 8.93 -9.09 20.78
CA ARG A 59 10.39 -8.94 20.70
C ARG A 59 11.01 -9.97 19.76
N GLY A 60 11.94 -9.53 18.91
CA GLY A 60 12.67 -10.38 17.96
C GLY A 60 12.01 -10.45 16.58
N VAL A 61 12.85 -10.49 15.53
CA VAL A 61 12.42 -10.40 14.12
C VAL A 61 11.47 -11.54 13.73
N GLU A 62 11.75 -12.76 14.16
CA GLU A 62 10.92 -13.92 13.80
C GLU A 62 9.49 -13.80 14.37
N ARG A 63 9.32 -13.35 15.61
CA ARG A 63 7.99 -13.18 16.22
C ARG A 63 7.20 -12.05 15.55
N VAL A 64 7.87 -10.94 15.23
CA VAL A 64 7.26 -9.83 14.49
C VAL A 64 6.86 -10.27 13.08
N ARG A 65 7.73 -11.02 12.39
CA ARG A 65 7.47 -11.57 11.05
C ARG A 65 6.23 -12.46 11.05
N SER A 66 6.13 -13.41 11.98
CA SER A 66 4.95 -14.30 12.07
C SER A 66 3.65 -13.53 12.27
N ARG A 67 3.65 -12.53 13.17
CA ARG A 67 2.46 -11.69 13.41
C ARG A 67 2.11 -10.83 12.20
N PHE A 68 3.11 -10.29 11.51
CA PHE A 68 2.91 -9.51 10.29
C PHE A 68 2.28 -10.37 9.18
N ILE A 69 2.81 -11.57 8.92
CA ILE A 69 2.29 -12.50 7.92
C ILE A 69 0.83 -12.87 8.25
N LEU A 70 0.53 -13.23 9.50
CA LEU A 70 -0.82 -13.54 9.94
C LEU A 70 -1.78 -12.36 9.70
N THR A 71 -1.34 -11.15 10.00
CA THR A 71 -2.12 -9.92 9.80
C THR A 71 -2.40 -9.67 8.32
N MET A 72 -1.41 -9.91 7.45
CA MET A 72 -1.56 -9.78 6.00
C MET A 72 -2.50 -10.85 5.43
N ALA A 73 -2.39 -12.09 5.91
CA ALA A 73 -3.29 -13.18 5.54
C ALA A 73 -4.76 -12.86 5.91
N ALA A 74 -4.99 -12.38 7.14
CA ALA A 74 -6.32 -11.96 7.58
C ALA A 74 -6.88 -10.80 6.73
N ASN A 75 -6.04 -9.83 6.35
CA ASN A 75 -6.45 -8.76 5.45
C ASN A 75 -6.82 -9.27 4.05
N ASN A 76 -6.12 -10.27 3.52
CA ASN A 76 -6.45 -10.90 2.25
C ASN A 76 -7.81 -11.59 2.33
N LEU A 77 -8.07 -12.35 3.40
CA LEU A 77 -9.36 -12.99 3.64
C LEU A 77 -10.51 -11.98 3.70
N ALA A 78 -10.35 -10.89 4.47
CA ALA A 78 -11.36 -9.84 4.59
C ALA A 78 -11.67 -9.09 3.28
N ARG A 79 -10.89 -9.29 2.21
CA ARG A 79 -11.10 -8.70 0.88
C ARG A 79 -11.70 -9.69 -0.12
N LEU A 80 -11.84 -10.97 0.23
CA LEU A 80 -12.49 -11.94 -0.65
C LEU A 80 -14.00 -11.69 -0.69
N PRO A 81 -14.61 -11.58 -1.88
CA PRO A 81 -16.06 -11.49 -2.00
C PRO A 81 -16.69 -12.84 -1.60
N GLY A 82 -17.71 -12.81 -0.74
CA GLY A 82 -18.52 -14.00 -0.43
C GLY A 82 -18.16 -14.74 0.87
N LEU A 83 -17.39 -14.15 1.79
CA LEU A 83 -17.43 -14.62 3.18
C LEU A 83 -18.78 -14.23 3.77
N PRO A 84 -19.64 -15.19 4.18
CA PRO A 84 -20.83 -14.83 4.93
C PRO A 84 -20.39 -14.11 6.21
N GLY A 85 -20.98 -12.93 6.43
CA GLY A 85 -20.91 -12.21 7.70
C GLY A 85 -21.26 -13.13 8.88
N VAL A 86 -20.70 -12.98 10.07
CA VAL A 86 -21.01 -11.86 11.00
C VAL A 86 -21.93 -10.79 10.43
#